data_AF-A0A9D7RXC9-F1
#
_entry.id   AF-A0A9D7RXC9-F1
#
_cell.length_a   1.000
_cell.length_b   1.000
_cell.length_c   1.000
_cell.angle_alpha   90.00
_cell.angle_beta   90.00
_cell.angle_gamma   90.00
#
_symmetry.space_group_name_H-M   'P 1'
#
loop_
_entity.id
_entity.type
_entity.pdbx_description
1 polymer ?
#
loop_
_entity_poly.entity_id
_entity_poly.type
_entity_poly.pdbx_seq_one_letter_code
_entity_poly.pdbx_strand_id
1 'polypeptide(L)'
;MKKALLPLMLFTLALTPFKVALACLNDGSPEPSENFLQEHDPLKSIRESMTKNPPRLYDERYRNKETDPEFFTEAHKSALQELLTGDLKKAIGMFLELEQRDQLYASAANLGTAYELSGDNHNALKWIKEGLKRNPASHYGTEWLHVAILEAKINLEKDPGYYAEKSVLDMPKRLPADADDIFASFNGQNFNRIQVETALAYQLYERTIFVKPEDIVVADLLYSLSRIAGNKNDFKASFAYLDLAKEYGFKDEKRWKDSLSCFKEKQYAIETLQPLIMAGLAATLFLLTVLFVWRDRRKRTA
;
A
#
# COMPACT_ATOMS: atom_id res chain seq x y z
N MET A 1 10.96 -53.53 -35.08
CA MET A 1 10.17 -52.47 -34.42
C MET A 1 11.00 -51.89 -33.28
N LYS A 2 11.63 -50.73 -33.48
CA LYS A 2 12.48 -50.06 -32.47
C LYS A 2 11.58 -49.32 -31.49
N LYS A 3 11.59 -49.71 -30.21
CA LYS A 3 10.88 -49.01 -29.14
C LYS A 3 11.69 -47.77 -28.76
N ALA A 4 11.11 -46.58 -28.97
CA ALA A 4 11.68 -45.32 -28.51
C ALA A 4 11.48 -45.21 -26.99
N LEU A 5 12.58 -45.06 -26.24
CA LEU A 5 12.54 -44.64 -24.84
C LEU A 5 12.28 -43.13 -24.81
N LEU A 6 11.17 -42.74 -24.19
CA LEU A 6 10.86 -41.35 -23.85
C LEU A 6 11.62 -41.01 -22.56
N PRO A 7 12.42 -39.93 -22.50
CA PRO A 7 13.08 -39.54 -21.26
C PRO A 7 12.05 -38.90 -20.33
N LEU A 8 11.85 -39.49 -19.16
CA LEU A 8 11.08 -38.96 -18.05
C LEU A 8 11.85 -37.75 -17.48
N MET A 9 11.53 -36.53 -17.94
CA MET A 9 12.01 -35.32 -17.28
C MET A 9 11.33 -35.20 -15.90
N LEU A 10 12.07 -35.53 -14.84
CA LEU A 10 11.72 -35.13 -13.48
C LEU A 10 11.83 -33.60 -13.40
N PHE A 11 10.69 -32.91 -13.42
CA PHE A 11 10.61 -31.53 -12.94
C PHE A 11 10.67 -31.57 -11.41
N THR A 12 11.85 -31.35 -10.85
CA THR A 12 11.97 -30.97 -9.44
C THR A 12 11.43 -29.55 -9.30
N LEU A 13 10.15 -29.40 -8.92
CA LEU A 13 9.62 -28.14 -8.42
C LEU A 13 10.38 -27.84 -7.12
N ALA A 14 11.41 -27.00 -7.19
CA ALA A 14 12.02 -26.44 -6.02
C ALA A 14 10.98 -25.52 -5.37
N LEU A 15 10.31 -26.01 -4.33
CA LEU A 15 9.54 -25.19 -3.40
C LEU A 15 10.54 -24.29 -2.68
N THR A 16 10.88 -23.15 -3.28
CA THR A 16 11.52 -22.07 -2.54
C THR A 16 10.50 -21.62 -1.50
N PRO A 17 10.84 -21.61 -0.19
CA PRO A 17 9.94 -21.03 0.80
C PRO A 17 9.71 -19.58 0.38
N PHE A 18 8.46 -19.24 0.05
CA PHE A 18 8.06 -17.86 -0.21
C PHE A 18 8.46 -17.06 1.03
N LYS A 19 9.48 -16.22 0.90
CA LYS A 19 9.92 -15.31 1.96
C LYS A 19 8.89 -14.19 2.01
N VAL A 20 7.85 -14.38 2.81
CA VAL A 20 6.83 -13.35 3.02
C VAL A 20 7.46 -12.24 3.86
N ALA A 21 7.70 -11.10 3.27
CA ALA A 21 8.48 -10.00 3.79
C ALA A 21 7.61 -8.90 4.46
N LEU A 22 8.22 -8.14 5.37
CA LEU A 22 7.75 -7.74 6.70
C LEU A 22 8.07 -6.23 7.03
N ALA A 23 7.28 -5.52 7.88
CA ALA A 23 7.60 -4.36 8.80
C ALA A 23 7.00 -2.94 8.62
N CYS A 24 6.68 -2.27 9.75
CA CYS A 24 6.51 -0.80 9.94
C CYS A 24 7.23 -0.32 11.22
N LEU A 25 7.90 0.83 11.24
CA LEU A 25 8.67 1.27 12.42
C LEU A 25 8.09 2.49 13.13
N ASN A 26 8.14 2.46 14.46
CA ASN A 26 7.78 3.59 15.32
C ASN A 26 8.99 4.15 16.05
N ASP A 27 9.12 5.48 16.10
CA ASP A 27 10.26 6.18 16.69
C ASP A 27 9.93 6.98 17.95
N GLY A 28 8.72 6.80 18.47
CA GLY A 28 8.23 7.47 19.66
C GLY A 28 7.96 8.97 19.48
N SER A 29 8.09 9.52 18.26
CA SER A 29 7.79 10.94 18.04
C SER A 29 6.28 11.22 18.03
N PRO A 30 5.85 12.44 18.40
CA PRO A 30 4.46 12.85 18.20
C PRO A 30 4.16 12.80 16.70
N GLU A 31 3.20 11.96 16.30
CA GLU A 31 2.76 11.87 14.91
C GLU A 31 2.15 13.21 14.47
N PRO A 32 2.40 13.66 13.24
CA PRO A 32 1.75 14.86 12.71
C PRO A 32 0.22 14.73 12.78
N SER A 33 -0.47 15.82 13.07
CA SER A 33 -1.95 15.86 13.05
C SER A 33 -2.55 15.81 11.64
N GLU A 34 -1.71 15.89 10.60
CA GLU A 34 -2.10 15.98 9.19
C GLU A 34 -2.00 14.62 8.47
N ASN A 35 -2.71 14.46 7.36
CA ASN A 35 -2.78 13.21 6.61
C ASN A 35 -1.48 12.99 5.80
N PHE A 36 -0.85 11.81 5.87
CA PHE A 36 0.32 11.41 5.07
C PHE A 36 0.25 11.82 3.58
N LEU A 37 -0.93 11.75 2.96
CA LEU A 37 -1.14 12.10 1.56
C LEU A 37 -0.99 13.62 1.25
N GLN A 38 -1.03 14.49 2.25
CA GLN A 38 -0.81 15.93 2.10
C GLN A 38 0.68 16.27 2.08
N GLU A 39 1.48 15.52 2.84
CA GLU A 39 2.92 15.75 2.99
C GLU A 39 3.74 15.03 1.91
N HIS A 40 3.20 13.97 1.32
CA HIS A 40 3.95 13.06 0.47
C HIS A 40 3.24 12.70 -0.84
N ASP A 41 4.02 12.62 -1.94
CA ASP A 41 3.63 11.90 -3.15
C ASP A 41 3.82 10.39 -2.88
N PRO A 42 2.75 9.59 -2.81
CA PRO A 42 2.87 8.18 -2.42
C PRO A 42 3.75 7.37 -3.36
N LEU A 43 3.66 7.59 -4.68
CA LEU A 43 4.45 6.82 -5.65
C LEU A 43 5.94 7.15 -5.51
N LYS A 44 6.26 8.43 -5.34
CA LYS A 44 7.64 8.87 -5.11
C LYS A 44 8.17 8.29 -3.80
N SER A 45 7.43 8.42 -2.70
CA SER A 45 7.83 7.91 -1.38
C SER A 45 8.08 6.40 -1.40
N ILE A 46 7.18 5.61 -2.01
CA ILE A 46 7.35 4.15 -2.15
C ILE A 46 8.59 3.80 -2.98
N ARG A 47 8.84 4.51 -4.08
CA ARG A 47 10.06 4.25 -4.89
C ARG A 47 11.33 4.61 -4.14
N GLU A 48 11.32 5.71 -3.38
CA GLU A 48 12.46 6.10 -2.55
C GLU A 48 12.72 5.05 -1.46
N SER A 49 11.70 4.61 -0.72
CA SER A 49 11.84 3.56 0.31
C SER A 49 12.40 2.25 -0.25
N MET A 50 12.00 1.86 -1.46
CA MET A 50 12.56 0.67 -2.14
C MET A 50 14.08 0.74 -2.32
N THR A 51 14.68 1.94 -2.42
CA THR A 51 16.13 2.11 -2.57
C THR A 51 16.89 2.25 -1.25
N LYS A 52 16.18 2.41 -0.12
CA LYS A 52 16.81 2.63 1.17
C LYS A 52 17.46 1.36 1.71
N ASN A 53 18.52 1.57 2.48
CA ASN A 53 19.24 0.53 3.21
C ASN A 53 18.85 0.61 4.70
N PRO A 54 18.17 -0.39 5.28
CA PRO A 54 17.65 -0.31 6.64
C PRO A 54 18.67 0.14 7.71
N PRO A 55 19.91 -0.35 7.77
CA PRO A 55 20.88 0.11 8.76
C PRO A 55 21.19 1.61 8.66
N ARG A 56 21.14 2.20 7.46
CA ARG A 56 21.35 3.66 7.28
C ARG A 56 20.18 4.49 7.78
N LEU A 57 18.98 3.93 7.84
CA LEU A 57 17.81 4.65 8.37
C LEU A 57 17.99 5.03 9.83
N TYR A 58 18.74 4.24 10.61
CA TYR A 58 19.01 4.59 11.99
C TYR A 58 19.73 5.93 12.09
N ASP A 59 20.76 6.12 11.27
CA ASP A 59 21.53 7.35 11.26
C ASP A 59 20.73 8.53 10.67
N GLU A 60 19.92 8.27 9.65
CA GLU A 60 19.11 9.29 8.96
C GLU A 60 17.91 9.77 9.79
N ARG A 61 17.24 8.87 10.52
CA ARG A 61 15.97 9.17 11.19
C ARG A 61 16.07 9.23 12.72
N TYR A 62 16.97 8.46 13.34
CA TYR A 62 16.85 8.13 14.76
C TYR A 62 18.04 8.57 15.61
N ARG A 63 19.27 8.53 15.08
CA ARG A 63 20.50 8.81 15.86
C ARG A 63 20.47 10.18 16.53
N ASN A 64 20.04 11.21 15.81
CA ASN A 64 20.10 12.61 16.25
C ASN A 64 18.72 13.22 16.54
N LYS A 65 17.65 12.42 16.50
CA LYS A 65 16.30 12.94 16.74
C LYS A 65 16.13 13.16 18.25
N GLU A 66 15.79 14.38 18.63
CA GLU A 66 15.29 14.66 19.98
C GLU A 66 13.98 13.88 20.14
N THR A 67 14.05 12.83 20.94
CA THR A 67 12.88 12.06 21.35
C THR A 67 12.49 12.51 22.74
N ASP A 68 11.20 12.45 23.05
CA ASP A 68 10.75 12.68 24.43
C ASP A 68 11.39 11.59 25.32
N PRO A 69 12.31 11.93 26.24
CA PRO A 69 12.98 10.95 27.06
C PRO A 69 12.03 10.22 28.02
N GLU A 70 10.82 10.75 28.26
CA GLU A 70 9.77 10.09 29.02
C GLU A 70 9.16 8.90 28.25
N PHE A 71 9.14 8.97 26.91
CA PHE A 71 8.51 7.95 26.05
C PHE A 71 9.48 7.18 25.17
N PHE A 72 10.73 7.63 25.00
CA PHE A 72 11.68 6.95 24.13
C PHE A 72 13.13 7.12 24.62
N THR A 73 13.54 6.15 25.43
CA THR A 73 14.86 6.12 26.08
C THR A 73 15.97 5.65 25.13
N GLU A 74 17.23 5.82 25.54
CA GLU A 74 18.39 5.27 24.79
C GLU A 74 18.32 3.75 24.61
N ALA A 75 17.64 3.04 25.51
CA ALA A 75 17.39 1.62 25.37
C ALA A 75 16.43 1.31 24.20
N HIS A 76 15.42 2.16 23.95
CA HIS A 76 14.55 2.04 22.77
C HIS A 76 15.31 2.31 21.49
N LYS A 77 16.15 3.36 21.46
CA LYS A 77 17.02 3.66 20.32
C LYS A 77 17.96 2.49 20.02
N SER A 78 18.58 1.92 21.05
CA SER A 78 19.45 0.76 20.91
C SER A 78 18.70 -0.46 20.36
N ALA A 79 17.49 -0.76 20.86
CA ALA A 79 16.67 -1.87 20.35
C ALA A 79 16.27 -1.66 18.88
N LEU A 80 15.92 -0.43 18.51
CA LEU A 80 15.60 -0.05 17.13
C LEU A 80 16.82 -0.16 16.21
N GLN A 81 18.01 0.18 16.70
CA GLN A 81 19.25 -0.01 15.95
C GLN A 81 19.48 -1.49 15.64
N GLU A 82 19.33 -2.38 16.61
CA GLU A 82 19.48 -3.83 16.41
C GLU A 82 18.44 -4.38 15.41
N LEU A 83 17.21 -3.87 15.46
CA LEU A 83 16.18 -4.21 14.49
C LEU A 83 16.62 -3.81 13.07
N LEU A 84 17.09 -2.58 12.90
CA LEU A 84 17.49 -2.01 11.60
C LEU A 84 18.76 -2.64 11.03
N THR A 85 19.69 -3.08 11.88
CA THR A 85 20.90 -3.82 11.46
C THR A 85 20.62 -5.30 11.19
N GLY A 86 19.45 -5.80 11.61
CA GLY A 86 18.98 -7.15 11.33
C GLY A 86 19.30 -8.18 12.41
N ASP A 87 19.80 -7.79 13.59
CA ASP A 87 19.89 -8.70 14.75
C ASP A 87 18.52 -8.79 15.44
N LEU A 88 17.59 -9.44 14.74
CA LEU A 88 16.19 -9.54 15.15
C LEU A 88 16.03 -10.27 16.49
N LYS A 89 16.86 -11.27 16.76
CA LYS A 89 16.82 -12.00 18.03
C LYS A 89 17.15 -11.08 19.20
N LYS A 90 18.22 -10.28 19.06
CA LYS A 90 18.61 -9.30 20.08
C LYS A 90 17.56 -8.21 20.21
N ALA A 91 17.07 -7.66 19.10
CA ALA A 91 16.01 -6.66 19.10
C ALA A 91 14.75 -7.13 19.84
N ILE A 92 14.26 -8.35 19.56
CA ILE A 92 13.11 -8.95 20.25
C ILE A 92 13.37 -9.06 21.75
N GLY A 93 14.55 -9.54 22.17
CA GLY A 93 14.91 -9.63 23.58
C GLY A 93 14.86 -8.27 24.29
N MET A 94 15.45 -7.25 23.67
CA MET A 94 15.46 -5.89 24.20
C MET A 94 14.05 -5.30 24.28
N PHE A 95 13.23 -5.46 23.24
CA PHE A 95 11.85 -4.96 23.25
C PHE A 95 10.96 -5.68 24.27
N LEU A 96 11.19 -6.97 24.55
CA LEU A 96 10.49 -7.69 25.62
C LEU A 96 10.84 -7.13 27.02
N GLU A 97 12.11 -6.79 27.26
CA GLU A 97 12.53 -6.14 28.51
C GLU A 97 11.92 -4.73 28.65
N LEU A 98 11.93 -3.95 27.56
CA LEU A 98 11.29 -2.63 27.52
C LEU A 98 9.79 -2.70 27.78
N GLU A 99 9.12 -3.68 27.17
CA GLU A 99 7.68 -3.91 27.34
C GLU A 99 7.31 -4.25 28.80
N GLN A 100 8.15 -4.98 29.52
CA GLN A 100 7.91 -5.26 30.95
C GLN A 100 7.99 -4.01 31.83
N ARG A 101 8.78 -3.00 31.41
CA ARG A 101 9.04 -1.79 32.19
C ARG A 101 8.08 -0.65 31.84
N ASP A 102 7.89 -0.40 30.55
CA ASP A 102 7.35 0.86 30.06
C ASP A 102 5.93 0.70 29.46
N GLN A 103 5.59 -0.48 28.93
CA GLN A 103 4.30 -0.79 28.27
C GLN A 103 3.85 0.26 27.24
N LEU A 104 4.80 0.86 26.53
CA LEU A 104 4.51 1.90 25.56
C LEU A 104 3.95 1.30 24.27
N TYR A 105 3.16 2.09 23.54
CA TYR A 105 2.66 1.65 22.24
C TYR A 105 3.80 1.41 21.24
N ALA A 106 4.86 2.25 21.28
CA ALA A 106 6.03 2.14 20.42
C ALA A 106 6.81 0.83 20.67
N SER A 107 6.94 0.40 21.92
CA SER A 107 7.58 -0.87 22.28
C SER A 107 6.78 -2.05 21.72
N ALA A 108 5.45 -2.05 21.86
CA ALA A 108 4.58 -3.07 21.29
C ALA A 108 4.63 -3.09 19.75
N ALA A 109 4.55 -1.93 19.09
CA ALA A 109 4.61 -1.82 17.64
C ALA A 109 5.95 -2.33 17.09
N ASN A 110 7.07 -1.88 17.65
CA ASN A 110 8.40 -2.31 17.22
C ASN A 110 8.70 -3.77 17.56
N LEU A 111 8.18 -4.29 18.67
CA LEU A 111 8.25 -5.72 19.00
C LEU A 111 7.46 -6.54 17.97
N GLY A 112 6.26 -6.09 17.62
CA GLY A 112 5.45 -6.68 16.56
C GLY A 112 6.19 -6.72 15.23
N THR A 113 6.85 -5.62 14.86
CA THR A 113 7.68 -5.52 13.67
C THR A 113 8.92 -6.41 13.72
N ALA A 114 9.59 -6.53 14.86
CA ALA A 114 10.74 -7.44 15.01
C ALA A 114 10.33 -8.91 14.86
N TYR A 115 9.20 -9.31 15.46
CA TYR A 115 8.62 -10.64 15.26
C TYR A 115 8.23 -10.87 13.82
N GLU A 116 7.58 -9.87 13.20
CA GLU A 116 7.24 -9.88 11.79
C GLU A 116 8.54 -10.13 11.02
N LEU A 117 9.56 -9.26 11.08
CA LEU A 117 10.85 -9.45 10.38
C LEU A 117 11.52 -10.82 10.60
N SER A 118 11.29 -11.46 11.75
CA SER A 118 11.82 -12.80 12.07
C SER A 118 11.06 -13.97 11.45
N GLY A 119 9.90 -13.70 10.84
CA GLY A 119 9.00 -14.69 10.25
C GLY A 119 7.91 -15.22 11.19
N ASP A 120 7.81 -14.70 12.42
CA ASP A 120 6.79 -15.10 13.39
C ASP A 120 5.56 -14.19 13.29
N ASN A 121 4.75 -14.44 12.26
CA ASN A 121 3.56 -13.63 11.97
C ASN A 121 2.50 -13.70 13.09
N HIS A 122 2.46 -14.78 13.87
CA HIS A 122 1.53 -14.94 14.98
C HIS A 122 1.87 -14.02 16.15
N ASN A 123 3.12 -13.98 16.59
CA ASN A 123 3.55 -13.04 17.63
C ASN A 123 3.55 -11.60 17.11
N ALA A 124 3.88 -11.38 15.84
CA ALA A 124 3.73 -10.08 15.21
C ALA A 124 2.29 -9.55 15.33
N LEU A 125 1.30 -10.36 14.92
CA LEU A 125 -0.10 -10.00 14.99
C LEU A 125 -0.55 -9.64 16.41
N LYS A 126 -0.11 -10.43 17.39
CA LYS A 126 -0.40 -10.17 18.81
C LYS A 126 0.08 -8.78 19.21
N TRP A 127 1.34 -8.45 18.94
CA TRP A 127 1.96 -7.22 19.40
C TRP A 127 1.52 -5.98 18.63
N ILE A 128 1.29 -6.09 17.31
CA ILE A 128 0.70 -5.00 16.52
C ILE A 128 -0.73 -4.71 16.99
N LYS A 129 -1.55 -5.72 17.29
CA LYS A 129 -2.89 -5.52 17.89
C LYS A 129 -2.81 -4.81 19.25
N GLU A 130 -1.80 -5.13 20.05
CA GLU A 130 -1.58 -4.47 21.34
C GLU A 130 -1.13 -3.01 21.17
N GLY A 131 -0.24 -2.72 20.20
CA GLY A 131 0.13 -1.35 19.83
C GLY A 131 -1.09 -0.52 19.37
N LEU A 132 -1.88 -1.07 18.43
CA LEU A 132 -3.11 -0.45 17.94
C LEU A 132 -4.12 -0.19 19.07
N LYS A 133 -4.25 -1.11 20.04
CA LYS A 133 -5.12 -0.92 21.21
C LYS A 133 -4.66 0.23 22.09
N ARG A 134 -3.34 0.40 22.29
CA ARG A 134 -2.76 1.46 23.12
C ARG A 134 -2.83 2.83 22.46
N ASN A 135 -2.60 2.89 21.16
CA ASN A 135 -2.69 4.12 20.39
C ASN A 135 -3.33 3.88 19.01
N PRO A 136 -4.67 3.97 18.90
CA PRO A 136 -5.37 3.79 17.63
C PRO A 136 -5.01 4.82 16.55
N ALA A 137 -4.44 5.96 16.95
CA ALA A 137 -4.07 7.06 16.06
C ALA A 137 -2.61 6.98 15.57
N SER A 138 -1.79 6.04 16.08
CA SER A 138 -0.40 5.89 15.64
C SER A 138 -0.30 5.68 14.14
N HIS A 139 0.80 6.14 13.53
CA HIS A 139 1.05 5.97 12.10
C HIS A 139 -0.12 6.47 11.25
N TYR A 140 -0.60 7.69 11.53
CA TYR A 140 -1.76 8.30 10.85
C TYR A 140 -3.06 7.47 10.92
N GLY A 141 -3.22 6.65 11.97
CA GLY A 141 -4.37 5.75 12.13
C GLY A 141 -4.40 4.60 11.11
N THR A 142 -3.24 4.16 10.61
CA THR A 142 -3.15 3.13 9.55
C THR A 142 -2.85 1.72 10.04
N GLU A 143 -2.61 1.55 11.35
CA GLU A 143 -2.21 0.26 11.95
C GLU A 143 -3.26 -0.85 11.80
N TRP A 144 -4.54 -0.51 11.57
CA TRP A 144 -5.56 -1.51 11.23
C TRP A 144 -5.22 -2.28 9.94
N LEU A 145 -4.56 -1.63 8.96
CA LEU A 145 -4.11 -2.29 7.73
C LEU A 145 -2.90 -3.19 8.01
N HIS A 146 -2.02 -2.83 8.95
CA HIS A 146 -0.93 -3.71 9.40
C HIS A 146 -1.50 -5.02 9.96
N VAL A 147 -2.54 -4.92 10.78
CA VAL A 147 -3.26 -6.10 11.30
C VAL A 147 -3.83 -6.94 10.15
N ALA A 148 -4.51 -6.32 9.18
CA ALA A 148 -5.07 -7.03 8.01
C ALA A 148 -3.98 -7.75 7.19
N ILE A 149 -2.82 -7.12 7.02
CA ILE A 149 -1.65 -7.69 6.35
C ILE A 149 -1.17 -8.94 7.08
N LEU A 150 -0.98 -8.87 8.40
CA LEU A 150 -0.51 -10.02 9.18
C LEU A 150 -1.53 -11.17 9.18
N GLU A 151 -2.83 -10.86 9.25
CA GLU A 151 -3.88 -11.88 9.11
C GLU A 151 -3.86 -12.56 7.74
N ALA A 152 -3.65 -11.79 6.66
CA ALA A 152 -3.51 -12.35 5.31
C ALA A 152 -2.25 -13.24 5.19
N LYS A 153 -1.14 -12.87 5.82
CA LYS A 153 0.10 -13.67 5.84
C LYS A 153 -0.07 -14.98 6.58
N ILE A 154 -0.71 -14.96 7.75
CA ILE A 154 -1.05 -16.17 8.51
C ILE A 154 -2.00 -17.07 7.71
N ASN A 155 -2.94 -16.50 6.96
CA ASN A 155 -3.80 -17.28 6.08
C ASN A 155 -3.03 -17.89 4.92
N LEU A 156 -2.07 -17.16 4.34
CA LEU A 156 -1.19 -17.68 3.28
C LEU A 156 -0.31 -18.84 3.76
N GLU A 157 0.17 -18.81 5.00
CA GLU A 157 0.91 -19.92 5.62
C GLU A 157 0.08 -21.20 5.69
N LYS A 158 -1.24 -21.07 5.92
CA LYS A 158 -2.18 -22.19 6.01
C LYS A 158 -2.66 -22.65 4.64
N ASP A 159 -2.81 -21.71 3.71
CA ASP A 159 -3.30 -21.93 2.36
C ASP A 159 -2.45 -21.14 1.35
N PRO A 160 -1.47 -21.78 0.68
CA PRO A 160 -0.67 -21.15 -0.37
C PRO A 160 -1.50 -20.61 -1.55
N GLY A 161 -2.75 -21.06 -1.70
CA GLY A 161 -3.71 -20.59 -2.70
C GLY A 161 -4.52 -19.37 -2.28
N TYR A 162 -4.36 -18.84 -1.06
CA TYR A 162 -5.17 -17.76 -0.49
C TYR A 162 -5.41 -16.59 -1.47
N TYR A 163 -4.34 -16.11 -2.12
CA TYR A 163 -4.41 -14.96 -3.03
C TYR A 163 -5.00 -15.24 -4.42
N ALA A 164 -5.33 -16.49 -4.74
CA ALA A 164 -6.06 -16.80 -5.98
C ALA A 164 -7.47 -16.19 -5.95
N GLU A 165 -8.10 -16.13 -4.78
CA GLU A 165 -9.48 -15.67 -4.62
C GLU A 165 -9.63 -14.54 -3.60
N LYS A 166 -8.63 -14.34 -2.72
CA LYS A 166 -8.64 -13.32 -1.67
C LYS A 166 -7.59 -12.24 -1.91
N SER A 167 -7.82 -11.09 -1.30
CA SER A 167 -6.88 -9.97 -1.21
C SER A 167 -6.74 -9.60 0.27
N VAL A 168 -5.73 -8.80 0.61
CA VAL A 168 -5.58 -8.25 1.97
C VAL A 168 -6.81 -7.41 2.34
N LEU A 169 -7.26 -6.60 1.38
CA LEU A 169 -8.44 -5.75 1.53
C LEU A 169 -9.59 -6.29 0.68
N ASP A 170 -10.76 -6.41 1.30
CA ASP A 170 -12.01 -6.63 0.59
C ASP A 170 -12.50 -5.31 0.00
N MET A 171 -12.02 -4.99 -1.20
CA MET A 171 -12.47 -3.84 -1.96
C MET A 171 -13.51 -4.24 -3.01
N PRO A 172 -14.61 -3.49 -3.18
CA PRO A 172 -15.64 -3.80 -4.15
C PRO A 172 -15.05 -3.83 -5.57
N LYS A 173 -15.54 -4.73 -6.44
CA LYS A 173 -15.05 -4.86 -7.83
C LYS A 173 -15.04 -3.52 -8.58
N ARG A 174 -16.12 -2.74 -8.41
CA ARG A 174 -16.21 -1.36 -8.86
C ARG A 174 -16.10 -0.45 -7.65
N LEU A 175 -15.03 0.34 -7.64
CA LEU A 175 -14.81 1.33 -6.59
C LEU A 175 -15.85 2.46 -6.70
N PRO A 176 -16.40 2.95 -5.59
CA PRO A 176 -17.31 4.09 -5.57
C PRO A 176 -16.69 5.33 -6.24
N ALA A 177 -17.53 6.22 -6.73
CA ALA A 177 -17.08 7.53 -7.24
C ALA A 177 -16.87 8.53 -6.09
N ASP A 178 -17.76 8.49 -5.09
CA ASP A 178 -17.66 9.33 -3.92
C ASP A 178 -16.51 8.89 -3.01
N ALA A 179 -15.82 9.86 -2.42
CA ALA A 179 -14.72 9.63 -1.48
C ALA A 179 -15.22 9.08 -0.14
N ASP A 180 -16.43 9.49 0.25
CA ASP A 180 -17.00 9.22 1.57
C ASP A 180 -17.76 7.89 1.64
N ASP A 181 -18.02 7.28 0.48
CA ASP A 181 -18.58 5.94 0.39
C ASP A 181 -17.63 4.88 0.99
N ILE A 182 -18.22 3.77 1.44
CA ILE A 182 -17.47 2.61 1.96
C ILE A 182 -16.60 2.05 0.85
N PHE A 183 -15.29 2.13 1.06
CA PHE A 183 -14.28 1.75 0.08
C PHE A 183 -13.65 0.39 0.40
N ALA A 184 -13.48 0.11 1.69
CA ALA A 184 -13.09 -1.19 2.21
C ALA A 184 -13.71 -1.42 3.59
N SER A 185 -13.82 -2.68 3.99
CA SER A 185 -14.22 -3.07 5.33
C SER A 185 -13.21 -4.01 5.95
N PHE A 186 -12.92 -3.85 7.23
CA PHE A 186 -12.05 -4.74 7.99
C PHE A 186 -12.57 -4.89 9.42
N ASN A 187 -12.74 -6.14 9.87
CA ASN A 187 -13.25 -6.46 11.22
C ASN A 187 -14.52 -5.68 11.63
N GLY A 188 -15.45 -5.49 10.71
CA GLY A 188 -16.72 -4.78 10.94
C GLY A 188 -16.61 -3.26 10.95
N GLN A 189 -15.41 -2.69 10.73
CA GLN A 189 -15.21 -1.27 10.49
C GLN A 189 -15.19 -0.98 9.00
N ASN A 190 -15.72 0.19 8.64
CA ASN A 190 -15.75 0.68 7.26
C ASN A 190 -14.78 1.84 7.11
N PHE A 191 -14.07 1.85 6.00
CA PHE A 191 -13.08 2.85 5.66
C PHE A 191 -13.44 3.52 4.35
N ASN A 192 -13.37 4.84 4.32
CA ASN A 192 -13.58 5.63 3.11
C ASN A 192 -12.33 5.61 2.22
N ARG A 193 -12.41 6.22 1.03
CA ARG A 193 -11.30 6.17 0.06
C ARG A 193 -10.00 6.76 0.62
N ILE A 194 -10.10 7.89 1.32
CA ILE A 194 -8.94 8.62 1.85
C ILE A 194 -8.25 7.76 2.90
N GLN A 195 -8.99 7.16 3.84
CA GLN A 195 -8.44 6.30 4.88
C GLN A 195 -7.72 5.08 4.30
N VAL A 196 -8.32 4.44 3.28
CA VAL A 196 -7.71 3.27 2.61
C VAL A 196 -6.47 3.69 1.82
N GLU A 197 -6.51 4.81 1.09
CA GLU A 197 -5.37 5.30 0.32
C GLU A 197 -4.20 5.71 1.24
N THR A 198 -4.47 6.44 2.31
CA THR A 198 -3.48 6.81 3.34
C THR A 198 -2.86 5.57 3.96
N ALA A 199 -3.68 4.59 4.35
CA ALA A 199 -3.18 3.34 4.92
C ALA A 199 -2.30 2.57 3.94
N LEU A 200 -2.74 2.35 2.71
CA LEU A 200 -1.95 1.67 1.69
C LEU A 200 -0.63 2.39 1.42
N ALA A 201 -0.66 3.70 1.23
CA ALA A 201 0.51 4.51 0.94
C ALA A 201 1.55 4.43 2.06
N TYR A 202 1.11 4.64 3.31
CA TYR A 202 1.99 4.61 4.48
C TYR A 202 2.58 3.22 4.71
N GLN A 203 1.72 2.20 4.71
CA GLN A 203 2.10 0.82 4.99
C GLN A 203 3.00 0.24 3.88
N LEU A 204 2.86 0.69 2.63
CA LEU A 204 3.80 0.35 1.54
C LEU A 204 5.12 1.11 1.66
N TYR A 205 5.09 2.40 2.02
CA TYR A 205 6.28 3.21 2.23
C TYR A 205 7.20 2.59 3.29
N GLU A 206 6.65 2.24 4.45
CA GLU A 206 7.42 1.64 5.53
C GLU A 206 7.90 0.21 5.18
N ARG A 207 7.04 -0.63 4.59
CA ARG A 207 7.42 -2.02 4.26
C ARG A 207 8.48 -2.12 3.20
N THR A 208 8.40 -1.37 2.11
CA THR A 208 9.28 -1.52 0.94
C THR A 208 10.75 -1.19 1.23
N ILE A 209 11.03 -0.58 2.39
CA ILE A 209 12.37 -0.47 2.99
C ILE A 209 12.99 -1.86 3.22
N PHE A 210 12.24 -2.76 3.85
CA PHE A 210 12.69 -4.09 4.26
C PHE A 210 12.32 -5.17 3.23
N VAL A 211 11.18 -4.98 2.56
CA VAL A 211 10.57 -5.93 1.65
C VAL A 211 10.96 -5.64 0.22
N LYS A 212 11.86 -6.46 -0.32
CA LYS A 212 12.23 -6.42 -1.74
C LYS A 212 11.43 -7.46 -2.53
N PRO A 213 11.21 -7.25 -3.84
CA PRO A 213 10.59 -8.26 -4.69
C PRO A 213 11.31 -9.61 -4.63
N GLU A 214 10.63 -10.75 -4.72
CA GLU A 214 9.17 -10.93 -4.84
C GLU A 214 8.48 -11.00 -3.46
N ASP A 215 7.29 -10.40 -3.34
CA ASP A 215 6.40 -10.55 -2.17
C ASP A 215 4.93 -10.37 -2.60
N ILE A 216 4.13 -11.44 -2.49
CA ILE A 216 2.75 -11.46 -2.97
C ILE A 216 1.81 -10.55 -2.18
N VAL A 217 2.11 -10.28 -0.91
CA VAL A 217 1.29 -9.41 -0.06
C VAL A 217 1.51 -7.97 -0.49
N VAL A 218 2.76 -7.54 -0.66
CA VAL A 218 3.11 -6.22 -1.20
C VAL A 218 2.59 -6.06 -2.62
N ALA A 219 2.64 -7.10 -3.45
CA ALA A 219 2.04 -7.10 -4.78
C ALA A 219 0.52 -6.80 -4.74
N ASP A 220 -0.23 -7.42 -3.83
CA ASP A 220 -1.67 -7.20 -3.66
C ASP A 220 -2.00 -5.79 -3.13
N LEU A 221 -1.18 -5.25 -2.23
CA LEU A 221 -1.31 -3.87 -1.73
C LEU A 221 -1.03 -2.85 -2.85
N LEU A 222 0.02 -3.04 -3.65
CA LEU A 222 0.34 -2.20 -4.81
C LEU A 222 -0.77 -2.25 -5.85
N TYR A 223 -1.31 -3.44 -6.14
CA TYR A 223 -2.47 -3.59 -7.02
C TYR A 223 -3.68 -2.84 -6.47
N SER A 224 -3.91 -2.91 -5.16
CA SER A 224 -5.00 -2.18 -4.50
C SER A 224 -4.85 -0.66 -4.65
N LEU A 225 -3.65 -0.13 -4.41
CA LEU A 225 -3.36 1.29 -4.58
C LEU A 225 -3.47 1.75 -6.05
N SER A 226 -3.10 0.88 -7.01
CA SER A 226 -3.31 1.14 -8.44
C SER A 226 -4.78 1.35 -8.79
N ARG A 227 -5.68 0.54 -8.22
CA ARG A 227 -7.13 0.66 -8.44
C ARG A 227 -7.67 1.99 -7.91
N ILE A 228 -7.16 2.46 -6.77
CA ILE A 228 -7.51 3.77 -6.21
C ILE A 228 -7.05 4.90 -7.14
N ALA A 229 -5.78 4.88 -7.57
CA ALA A 229 -5.24 5.89 -8.48
C ALA A 229 -6.03 5.94 -9.80
N GLY A 230 -6.34 4.79 -10.40
CA GLY A 230 -7.14 4.70 -11.62
C GLY A 230 -8.61 5.09 -11.43
N ASN A 231 -9.15 4.98 -10.21
CA ASN A 231 -10.48 5.52 -9.88
C ASN A 231 -10.47 7.06 -9.81
N LYS A 232 -9.37 7.65 -9.32
CA LYS A 232 -9.13 9.10 -9.27
C LYS A 232 -8.71 9.71 -10.62
N ASN A 233 -8.63 8.90 -11.68
CA ASN A 233 -8.09 9.27 -12.99
C ASN A 233 -6.60 9.70 -12.97
N ASP A 234 -5.85 9.31 -11.93
CA ASP A 234 -4.40 9.42 -11.93
C ASP A 234 -3.81 8.18 -12.62
N PHE A 235 -3.89 8.18 -13.96
CA PHE A 235 -3.47 7.03 -14.77
C PHE A 235 -1.96 6.82 -14.70
N LYS A 236 -1.16 7.88 -14.56
CA LYS A 236 0.30 7.78 -14.43
C LYS A 236 0.65 6.98 -13.17
N ALA A 237 0.08 7.33 -12.02
CA ALA A 237 0.31 6.59 -10.78
C ALA A 237 -0.28 5.18 -10.88
N SER A 238 -1.49 5.04 -11.44
CA SER A 238 -2.15 3.75 -11.60
C SER A 238 -1.31 2.73 -12.38
N PHE A 239 -0.75 3.11 -13.54
CA PHE A 239 0.12 2.22 -14.31
C PHE A 239 1.42 1.91 -13.56
N ALA A 240 2.04 2.91 -12.94
CA ALA A 240 3.26 2.69 -12.16
C ALA A 240 3.06 1.69 -11.01
N TYR A 241 1.91 1.74 -10.32
CA TYR A 241 1.57 0.76 -9.29
C TYR A 241 1.25 -0.62 -9.86
N LEU A 242 0.63 -0.74 -11.05
CA LEU A 242 0.45 -2.03 -11.71
C LEU A 242 1.78 -2.68 -12.09
N ASP A 243 2.73 -1.88 -12.55
CA ASP A 243 4.08 -2.35 -12.91
C ASP A 243 4.83 -2.82 -11.66
N LEU A 244 4.80 -2.02 -10.59
CA LEU A 244 5.38 -2.43 -9.30
C LEU A 244 4.69 -3.68 -8.73
N ALA A 245 3.37 -3.78 -8.81
CA ALA A 245 2.65 -4.98 -8.37
C ALA A 245 3.14 -6.22 -9.14
N LYS A 246 3.38 -6.09 -10.45
CA LYS A 246 3.96 -7.17 -11.27
C LYS A 246 5.38 -7.52 -10.87
N GLU A 247 6.22 -6.51 -10.62
CA GLU A 247 7.59 -6.71 -10.13
C GLU A 247 7.60 -7.49 -8.80
N TYR A 248 6.69 -7.16 -7.89
CA TYR A 248 6.53 -7.87 -6.61
C TYR A 248 5.86 -9.26 -6.73
N GLY A 249 5.47 -9.69 -7.93
CA GLY A 249 4.96 -11.04 -8.17
C GLY A 249 3.44 -11.17 -8.15
N PHE A 250 2.69 -10.13 -8.55
CA PHE A 250 1.22 -10.22 -8.68
C PHE A 250 0.81 -11.30 -9.69
N LYS A 251 0.19 -12.38 -9.19
CA LYS A 251 -0.07 -13.62 -9.95
C LYS A 251 -1.37 -13.62 -10.74
N ASP A 252 -2.37 -12.83 -10.37
CA ASP A 252 -3.66 -12.81 -11.07
C ASP A 252 -3.59 -12.00 -12.37
N GLU A 253 -3.14 -12.68 -13.42
CA GLU A 253 -2.99 -12.10 -14.75
C GLU A 253 -4.30 -11.54 -15.32
N LYS A 254 -5.44 -12.16 -14.99
CA LYS A 254 -6.73 -11.72 -15.47
C LYS A 254 -7.11 -10.40 -14.80
N ARG A 255 -7.05 -10.32 -13.47
CA ARG A 255 -7.32 -9.09 -12.70
C ARG A 255 -6.39 -7.94 -13.12
N TRP A 256 -5.12 -8.25 -13.39
CA TRP A 256 -4.17 -7.25 -13.88
C TRP A 256 -4.53 -6.72 -15.26
N LYS A 257 -4.82 -7.60 -16.23
CA LYS A 257 -5.22 -7.22 -17.59
C LYS A 257 -6.53 -6.43 -17.62
N ASP A 258 -7.52 -6.87 -16.84
CA ASP A 258 -8.82 -6.21 -16.74
C ASP A 258 -8.66 -4.77 -16.22
N SER A 259 -7.85 -4.57 -15.16
CA SER A 259 -7.53 -3.24 -14.65
C SER A 259 -6.79 -2.38 -15.69
N LEU A 260 -5.75 -2.93 -16.33
CA LEU A 260 -4.97 -2.21 -17.33
C LEU A 260 -5.83 -1.74 -18.51
N SER A 261 -6.72 -2.60 -19.02
CA SER A 261 -7.65 -2.22 -20.11
C SER A 261 -8.59 -1.12 -19.67
N CYS A 262 -9.22 -1.29 -18.50
CA CYS A 262 -10.13 -0.31 -17.93
C CYS A 262 -9.47 1.08 -17.78
N PHE A 263 -8.23 1.13 -17.27
CA PHE A 263 -7.51 2.39 -17.10
C PHE A 263 -7.16 3.04 -18.45
N LYS A 264 -6.71 2.26 -19.44
CA LYS A 264 -6.43 2.77 -20.80
C LYS A 264 -7.68 3.31 -21.49
N GLU A 265 -8.81 2.61 -21.37
CA GLU A 265 -10.09 3.05 -21.92
C GLU A 265 -10.56 4.36 -21.28
N LYS A 266 -10.47 4.47 -19.95
CA LYS A 266 -10.80 5.71 -19.23
C LYS A 266 -9.87 6.87 -19.60
N GLN A 267 -8.56 6.61 -19.66
CA GLN A 267 -7.58 7.61 -20.07
C GLN A 267 -7.90 8.14 -21.47
N TYR A 268 -8.15 7.25 -22.43
CA TYR A 268 -8.54 7.64 -23.79
C TYR A 268 -9.83 8.46 -23.81
N ALA A 269 -10.84 8.05 -23.05
CA ALA A 269 -12.10 8.78 -22.96
C ALA A 269 -11.92 10.20 -22.40
N ILE A 270 -11.05 10.39 -21.41
CA ILE A 270 -10.79 11.70 -20.78
C ILE A 270 -9.88 12.57 -21.64
N GLU A 271 -8.75 12.04 -22.12
CA GLU A 271 -7.74 12.83 -22.81
C GLU A 271 -8.10 13.12 -24.28
N THR A 272 -8.88 12.23 -24.92
CA THR A 272 -9.19 12.36 -26.35
C THR A 272 -10.67 12.68 -26.58
N LEU A 273 -11.58 11.88 -26.02
CA LEU A 273 -13.00 11.97 -26.38
C LEU A 273 -13.69 13.20 -25.76
N GLN A 274 -13.44 13.48 -24.47
CA GLN A 274 -14.05 14.62 -23.78
C GLN A 274 -13.73 15.97 -24.43
N PRO A 275 -12.46 16.32 -24.77
CA PRO A 275 -12.15 17.56 -25.46
C PRO A 275 -12.85 17.69 -26.82
N LEU A 276 -12.94 16.59 -27.59
CA LEU A 276 -13.64 16.59 -28.88
C LEU A 276 -15.13 16.86 -28.72
N ILE A 277 -15.77 16.25 -27.72
CA ILE A 277 -17.18 16.51 -27.40
C ILE A 277 -17.36 17.98 -27.00
N MET A 278 -16.51 18.50 -26.12
CA MET A 278 -16.59 19.89 -25.67
C MET A 278 -16.37 20.88 -26.82
N ALA A 279 -15.42 20.60 -27.72
CA ALA A 279 -15.19 21.39 -28.93
C ALA A 279 -16.40 21.36 -29.88
N GLY A 280 -17.01 20.19 -30.08
CA GLY A 280 -18.22 20.04 -30.89
C GLY A 280 -19.41 20.80 -30.31
N LEU A 281 -19.62 20.75 -28.99
CA LEU A 281 -20.64 21.52 -28.29
C LEU A 281 -20.40 23.03 -28.41
N ALA A 282 -19.16 23.48 -28.24
CA ALA A 282 -18.78 24.89 -28.38
C ALA A 282 -19.00 25.40 -29.82
N ALA A 283 -18.62 24.61 -30.83
CA ALA A 283 -18.86 24.94 -32.23
C ALA A 283 -20.35 25.03 -32.55
N THR A 284 -21.15 24.10 -32.01
CA THR A 284 -22.61 24.11 -32.18
C THR A 284 -23.24 25.36 -31.56
N LEU A 285 -22.84 25.73 -30.34
CA LEU A 285 -23.31 26.93 -29.66
C LEU A 285 -22.92 28.22 -30.41
N PHE A 286 -21.71 28.27 -30.96
CA PHE A 286 -21.25 29.38 -31.79
C PHE A 286 -22.11 29.53 -33.05
N LEU A 287 -22.36 28.43 -33.78
CA LEU A 287 -23.22 28.45 -34.96
C LEU A 287 -24.65 28.91 -34.65
N LEU A 288 -25.24 28.43 -33.55
CA LEU A 288 -26.56 28.87 -33.10
C LEU A 288 -26.59 30.38 -32.80
N THR A 289 -25.54 30.91 -32.19
CA THR A 289 -25.40 32.33 -31.89
C THR A 289 -25.30 33.17 -33.17
N VAL A 290 -24.48 32.72 -34.13
CA VAL A 290 -24.34 33.37 -35.45
C VAL A 290 -25.69 33.40 -36.18
N LEU A 291 -26.40 32.27 -36.21
CA LEU A 291 -27.73 32.18 -36.83
C LEU A 291 -28.76 33.08 -36.14
N PHE A 292 -28.74 33.16 -34.81
CA PHE A 292 -29.61 34.05 -34.05
C PHE A 292 -29.34 35.53 -34.37
N VAL A 293 -28.08 35.96 -34.37
CA VAL A 293 -27.68 37.34 -34.70
C VAL A 293 -28.04 37.68 -36.16
N TRP A 294 -27.80 36.75 -37.09
CA TRP A 294 -28.18 36.92 -38.49
C TRP A 294 -29.69 37.10 -38.66
N ARG A 295 -30.49 36.26 -37.96
CA ARG A 295 -31.95 36.35 -37.97
C ARG A 295 -32.45 37.67 -37.38
N ASP A 296 -31.88 38.13 -36.27
CA ASP A 296 -32.25 39.40 -35.64
C ASP A 296 -31.95 40.60 -36.55
N ARG A 297 -30.76 40.64 -37.14
CA ARG A 297 -30.39 41.70 -38.11
C ARG A 297 -31.36 41.75 -39.28
N ARG A 298 -31.70 40.58 -39.86
CA ARG A 298 -32.63 40.50 -40.98
C ARG A 298 -34.02 41.03 -40.65
N LYS A 299 -34.49 40.84 -39.40
CA LYS A 299 -35.77 41.40 -38.93
C LYS A 299 -35.75 42.91 -38.74
N ARG A 300 -34.60 43.52 -38.43
CA ARG A 300 -34.48 44.98 -38.26
C ARG A 300 -34.38 45.74 -39.58
N THR A 301 -33.94 45.06 -40.65
CA THR A 301 -33.76 45.65 -41.98
C THR A 301 -34.96 45.43 -42.91
N ALA A 302 -35.96 44.68 -42.48
CA ALA A 302 -37.22 44.42 -43.19
C ALA A 302 -38.35 45.22 -42.53
#